data_AF-A0A2V8N800-F1
#
_entry.id   AF-A0A2V8N800-F1
#
_cell.length_a   1.000
_cell.length_b   1.000
_cell.length_c   1.000
_cell.angle_alpha   90.00
_cell.angle_beta   90.00
_cell.angle_gamma   90.00
#
_symmetry.space_group_name_H-M   'P 1'
#
loop_
_entity.id
_entity.type
_entity.pdbx_description
1 polymer ?
#
loop_
_entity_poly.entity_id
_entity_poly.type
_entity_poly.pdbx_seq_one_letter_code
_entity_poly.pdbx_strand_id
1 'polypeptide(L)'
;MTKSEFVLAVDKVQEPVTTLLRARGFTKSGRTYNRTADDGLIYVVNFQMGSYPISRYVIPGLRESLYGQFAVNLGVYLPCVAAITQSPKPKRTYQDYHCEIRERLGSLANSGKDVWWNTSEPPELLGQLITELVVTFGLPFLETFNSYSDVLNYYDGHGTLPFHNEGRSSLAAAIICYHLGERAKSQALFERAADYATRGNHIEFHDYVREIQQRCVKNGDA
;
A
#
# COMPACT_ATOMS: atom_id res chain seq x y z
N MET A 1 -4.98 8.23 29.46
CA MET A 1 -5.62 6.91 29.23
C MET A 1 -4.54 5.85 29.27
N THR A 2 -4.75 4.78 30.04
CA THR A 2 -3.85 3.62 30.09
C THR A 2 -3.95 2.85 28.76
N LYS A 3 -2.83 2.39 28.21
CA LYS A 3 -2.82 1.54 27.00
C LYS A 3 -3.53 0.21 27.29
N SER A 4 -4.31 -0.30 26.34
CA SER A 4 -4.89 -1.65 26.46
C SER A 4 -3.80 -2.72 26.36
N GLU A 5 -4.09 -3.92 26.85
CA GLU A 5 -3.18 -5.07 26.76
C GLU A 5 -2.80 -5.38 25.30
N PHE A 6 -3.75 -5.27 24.36
CA PHE A 6 -3.49 -5.47 22.93
C PHE A 6 -2.53 -4.43 22.34
N VAL A 7 -2.65 -3.18 22.78
CA VAL A 7 -1.71 -2.12 22.37
C VAL A 7 -0.32 -2.44 22.89
N LEU A 8 -0.21 -2.86 24.16
CA LEU A 8 1.08 -3.23 24.76
C LEU A 8 1.70 -4.46 24.09
N ALA A 9 0.90 -5.46 23.74
CA ALA A 9 1.34 -6.66 23.03
C ALA A 9 1.89 -6.31 21.64
N VAL A 10 1.17 -5.51 20.84
CA VAL A 10 1.65 -5.06 19.53
C VAL A 10 2.90 -4.18 19.68
N ASP A 11 2.95 -3.30 20.68
CA ASP A 11 4.14 -2.47 20.93
C ASP A 11 5.39 -3.33 21.16
N LYS A 12 5.27 -4.45 21.91
CA LYS A 12 6.34 -5.44 22.10
C LYS A 12 6.71 -6.18 20.81
N VAL A 13 5.72 -6.67 20.06
CA VAL A 13 5.94 -7.32 18.75
C VAL A 13 6.75 -6.41 17.81
N GLN A 14 6.51 -5.10 17.87
CA GLN A 14 7.18 -4.12 17.04
C GLN A 14 8.65 -3.89 17.40
N GLU A 15 9.13 -4.28 18.59
CA GLU A 15 10.51 -3.98 19.03
C GLU A 15 11.60 -4.61 18.13
N PRO A 16 11.61 -5.94 17.88
CA PRO A 16 12.59 -6.55 16.98
C PRO A 16 12.45 -6.03 15.54
N VAL A 17 11.22 -5.84 15.07
CA VAL A 17 10.94 -5.30 13.73
C VAL A 17 11.43 -3.85 13.61
N THR A 18 11.27 -3.04 14.65
CA THR A 18 11.78 -1.66 14.69
C THR A 18 13.30 -1.66 14.56
N THR A 19 13.98 -2.56 15.27
CA THR A 19 15.43 -2.68 15.22
C THR A 19 15.91 -3.02 13.81
N LEU A 20 15.28 -4.03 13.18
CA LEU A 20 15.54 -4.40 11.79
C LEU A 20 15.30 -3.22 10.82
N LEU A 21 14.10 -2.64 10.84
CA LEU A 21 13.71 -1.61 9.88
C LEU A 21 14.55 -0.33 10.02
N ARG A 22 14.92 0.06 11.24
CA ARG A 22 15.84 1.19 11.46
C ARG A 22 17.22 0.92 10.87
N ALA A 23 17.74 -0.29 11.01
CA ALA A 23 19.00 -0.68 10.38
C ALA A 23 18.93 -0.64 8.84
N ARG A 24 17.73 -0.74 8.27
CA ARG A 24 17.46 -0.58 6.83
C ARG A 24 17.06 0.86 6.43
N GLY A 25 17.23 1.84 7.31
CA GLY A 25 16.98 3.24 7.01
C GLY A 25 15.52 3.69 7.11
N PHE A 26 14.62 2.87 7.67
CA PHE A 26 13.25 3.30 7.94
C PHE A 26 13.19 4.20 9.18
N THR A 27 12.35 5.23 9.09
CA THR A 27 11.96 6.08 10.22
C THR A 27 10.62 5.62 10.78
N LYS A 28 10.46 5.62 12.11
CA LYS A 28 9.24 5.17 12.79
C LYS A 28 8.37 6.36 13.21
N SER A 29 7.07 6.23 13.03
CA SER A 29 6.03 7.13 13.53
C SER A 29 4.83 6.30 14.02
N GLY A 30 4.71 6.17 15.35
CA GLY A 30 3.70 5.30 15.96
C GLY A 30 3.84 3.85 15.50
N ARG A 31 2.80 3.34 14.82
CA ARG A 31 2.75 1.97 14.26
C ARG A 31 3.27 1.86 12.83
N THR A 32 3.82 2.94 12.28
CA THR A 32 4.16 3.06 10.86
C THR A 32 5.64 3.32 10.69
N TYR A 33 6.21 2.75 9.63
CA TYR A 33 7.61 2.92 9.24
C TYR A 33 7.65 3.43 7.81
N ASN A 34 8.42 4.48 7.55
CA ASN A 34 8.63 5.01 6.21
C ASN A 34 10.11 5.01 5.83
N ARG A 35 10.42 4.66 4.58
CA ARG A 35 11.74 4.81 3.97
C ARG A 35 11.56 5.38 2.56
N THR A 36 12.37 6.36 2.21
CA THR A 36 12.45 6.86 0.83
C THR A 36 13.32 5.91 0.01
N ALA A 37 12.78 5.43 -1.11
CA ALA A 37 13.50 4.68 -2.14
C ALA A 37 13.99 5.64 -3.24
N ASP A 38 14.45 5.12 -4.37
CA ASP A 38 14.86 5.94 -5.50
C ASP A 38 13.65 6.69 -6.10
N ASP A 39 13.91 7.73 -6.90
CA ASP A 39 12.91 8.64 -7.48
C ASP A 39 11.92 9.30 -6.47
N GLY A 40 12.23 9.22 -5.18
CA GLY A 40 11.39 9.78 -4.11
C GLY A 40 10.19 8.93 -3.74
N LEU A 41 10.08 7.68 -4.22
CA LEU A 41 9.05 6.73 -3.78
C LEU A 41 9.19 6.48 -2.27
N ILE A 42 8.08 6.19 -1.58
CA ILE A 42 8.11 5.97 -0.13
C ILE A 42 7.56 4.59 0.20
N TYR A 43 8.41 3.75 0.78
CA TYR A 43 8.02 2.47 1.35
C TYR A 43 7.35 2.66 2.68
N VAL A 44 6.26 1.95 2.88
CA VAL A 44 5.45 1.97 4.09
C VAL A 44 5.34 0.56 4.65
N VAL A 45 5.67 0.40 5.93
CA VAL A 45 5.29 -0.77 6.73
C VAL A 45 4.39 -0.27 7.85
N ASN A 46 3.18 -0.78 7.97
CA ASN A 46 2.20 -0.33 8.96
C ASN A 46 1.63 -1.51 9.76
N PHE A 47 1.63 -1.39 11.09
CA PHE A 47 0.96 -2.34 11.98
C PHE A 47 -0.47 -1.87 12.21
N GLN A 48 -1.43 -2.56 11.60
CA GLN A 48 -2.84 -2.26 11.69
C GLN A 48 -3.49 -3.12 12.78
N MET A 49 -4.01 -2.50 13.83
CA MET A 49 -4.83 -3.22 14.81
C MET A 49 -6.23 -3.48 14.26
N GLY A 50 -6.80 -4.62 14.60
CA GLY A 50 -8.18 -4.94 14.30
C GLY A 50 -9.13 -4.04 15.10
N SER A 51 -10.21 -3.60 14.46
CA SER A 51 -11.17 -2.70 15.06
C SER A 51 -11.90 -3.36 16.23
N TYR A 52 -12.25 -2.56 17.25
CA TYR A 52 -13.18 -2.99 18.29
C TYR A 52 -14.53 -3.37 17.66
N PRO A 53 -15.17 -4.48 18.06
CA PRO A 53 -16.37 -4.94 17.40
C PRO A 53 -17.52 -3.97 17.67
N ILE A 54 -18.10 -3.42 16.60
CA ILE A 54 -19.27 -2.51 16.68
C ILE A 54 -20.51 -3.27 17.22
N SER A 55 -20.52 -4.60 17.09
CA SER A 55 -21.52 -5.51 17.66
C SER A 55 -20.84 -6.81 18.09
N ARG A 56 -21.31 -7.45 19.16
CA ARG A 56 -20.84 -8.79 19.59
C ARG A 56 -21.26 -9.91 18.64
N TYR A 57 -22.05 -9.60 17.61
CA TYR A 57 -22.55 -10.57 16.64
C TYR A 57 -21.47 -10.91 15.61
N VAL A 58 -20.94 -12.13 15.72
CA VAL A 58 -19.92 -12.72 14.83
C VAL A 58 -20.62 -13.72 13.91
N ILE A 59 -20.31 -13.66 12.61
CA ILE A 59 -20.72 -14.68 11.64
C ILE A 59 -19.44 -15.32 11.09
N PRO A 60 -19.11 -16.57 11.47
CA PRO A 60 -17.92 -17.25 10.95
C PRO A 60 -17.88 -17.23 9.42
N GLY A 61 -16.74 -16.83 8.84
CA GLY A 61 -16.57 -16.72 7.38
C GLY A 61 -17.26 -15.55 6.68
N LEU A 62 -18.05 -14.72 7.39
CA LEU A 62 -18.71 -13.54 6.81
C LEU A 62 -18.44 -12.24 7.58
N ARG A 63 -18.37 -12.33 8.92
CA ARG A 63 -18.09 -11.23 9.82
C ARG A 63 -17.34 -11.74 11.06
N GLU A 64 -16.04 -11.89 10.91
CA GLU A 64 -15.14 -12.29 12.00
C GLU A 64 -14.78 -11.08 12.88
N SER A 65 -14.56 -11.34 14.17
CA SER A 65 -14.05 -10.32 15.09
C SER A 65 -12.53 -10.28 15.01
N LEU A 66 -11.98 -9.19 14.47
CA LEU A 66 -10.53 -8.93 14.44
C LEU A 66 -10.02 -8.31 15.76
N TYR A 67 -10.87 -8.23 16.78
CA TYR A 67 -10.50 -7.68 18.07
C TYR A 67 -9.41 -8.51 18.74
N GLY A 68 -8.37 -7.84 19.24
CA GLY A 68 -7.19 -8.53 19.76
C GLY A 68 -6.30 -9.14 18.67
N GLN A 69 -6.53 -8.80 17.40
CA GLN A 69 -5.65 -9.19 16.30
C GLN A 69 -5.01 -7.97 15.64
N PHE A 70 -3.95 -8.20 14.88
CA PHE A 70 -3.33 -7.17 14.05
C PHE A 70 -2.84 -7.76 12.73
N ALA A 71 -2.61 -6.88 11.78
CA ALA A 71 -1.97 -7.16 10.51
C ALA A 71 -0.80 -6.23 10.27
N VAL A 72 0.05 -6.59 9.31
CA VAL A 72 1.19 -5.80 8.85
C VAL A 72 0.98 -5.51 7.38
N ASN A 73 0.74 -4.24 7.08
CA ASN A 73 0.50 -3.74 5.73
C ASN A 73 1.80 -3.21 5.16
N LEU A 74 2.01 -3.49 3.88
CA LEU A 74 3.09 -2.97 3.05
C LEU A 74 2.48 -2.02 2.03
N GLY A 75 3.20 -0.95 1.71
CA GLY A 75 2.77 -0.04 0.66
C GLY A 75 3.91 0.73 0.02
N VAL A 76 3.70 1.13 -1.23
CA VAL A 76 4.58 2.04 -1.95
C VAL A 76 3.78 3.27 -2.35
N TYR A 77 4.11 4.39 -1.73
CA TYR A 77 3.56 5.69 -2.06
C TYR A 77 4.27 6.24 -3.29
N LEU A 78 3.49 6.67 -4.28
CA LEU A 78 3.95 7.21 -5.55
C LEU A 78 3.64 8.71 -5.59
N PRO A 79 4.63 9.59 -5.27
CA PRO A 79 4.39 11.02 -5.22
C PRO A 79 3.79 11.60 -6.49
N CYS A 80 4.23 11.17 -7.68
CA CYS A 80 3.72 11.70 -8.94
C CYS A 80 2.23 11.38 -9.15
N VAL A 81 1.77 10.20 -8.71
CA VAL A 81 0.36 9.80 -8.80
C VAL A 81 -0.46 10.63 -7.82
N ALA A 82 -0.03 10.67 -6.55
CA ALA A 82 -0.71 11.42 -5.52
C ALA A 82 -0.79 12.93 -5.80
N ALA A 83 0.19 13.49 -6.51
CA ALA A 83 0.20 14.90 -6.91
C ALA A 83 -0.97 15.27 -7.84
N ILE A 84 -1.45 14.31 -8.63
CA ILE A 84 -2.56 14.50 -9.58
C ILE A 84 -3.89 14.06 -8.97
N THR A 85 -3.90 12.93 -8.25
CA THR A 85 -5.12 12.27 -7.76
C THR A 85 -5.58 12.81 -6.41
N GLN A 86 -4.69 13.38 -5.60
CA GLN A 86 -4.97 13.85 -4.25
C GLN A 86 -4.53 15.31 -4.08
N SER A 87 -4.99 16.00 -3.02
CA SER A 87 -4.44 17.30 -2.64
C SER A 87 -3.02 17.11 -2.07
N PRO A 88 -1.97 17.67 -2.69
CA PRO A 88 -0.58 17.20 -2.58
C PRO A 88 0.18 17.70 -1.35
N LYS A 89 -0.48 17.91 -0.20
CA LYS A 89 0.26 18.39 0.97
C LYS A 89 1.22 17.30 1.46
N PRO A 90 2.55 17.54 1.49
CA PRO A 90 3.50 16.59 2.02
C PRO A 90 3.12 16.19 3.43
N LYS A 91 3.23 14.91 3.74
CA LYS A 91 2.93 14.39 5.07
C LYS A 91 4.23 14.03 5.75
N ARG A 92 4.28 14.26 7.07
CA ARG A 92 5.39 13.79 7.90
C ARG A 92 5.48 12.25 7.92
N THR A 93 4.34 11.58 7.77
CA THR A 93 4.25 10.12 7.74
C THR A 93 3.17 9.72 6.75
N TYR A 94 3.51 8.79 5.86
CA TYR A 94 2.59 8.15 4.93
C TYR A 94 2.11 6.83 5.52
N GLN A 95 0.80 6.63 5.49
CA GLN A 95 0.11 5.41 5.87
C GLN A 95 -0.12 4.54 4.63
N ASP A 96 -0.40 3.26 4.85
CA ASP A 96 -0.61 2.31 3.75
C ASP A 96 -1.78 2.72 2.85
N TYR A 97 -2.86 3.27 3.41
CA TYR A 97 -4.01 3.75 2.63
C TYR A 97 -3.73 5.02 1.80
N HIS A 98 -2.55 5.63 1.93
CA HIS A 98 -2.10 6.67 0.99
C HIS A 98 -1.38 6.08 -0.23
N CYS A 99 -1.01 4.80 -0.20
CA CYS A 99 -0.19 4.15 -1.23
C CYS A 99 -1.04 3.62 -2.38
N GLU A 100 -0.49 3.68 -3.60
CA GLU A 100 -1.11 3.07 -4.80
C GLU A 100 -0.87 1.56 -4.81
N ILE A 101 0.38 1.15 -4.54
CA ILE A 101 0.74 -0.26 -4.41
C ILE A 101 0.59 -0.64 -2.94
N ARG A 102 -0.19 -1.68 -2.67
CA ARG A 102 -0.42 -2.19 -1.30
C ARG A 102 -0.47 -3.71 -1.30
N GLU A 103 -0.04 -4.27 -0.17
CA GLU A 103 -0.14 -5.70 0.08
C GLU A 103 -0.14 -5.95 1.59
N ARG A 104 -0.67 -7.08 2.04
CA ARG A 104 -0.50 -7.53 3.42
C ARG A 104 0.63 -8.54 3.52
N LEU A 105 1.51 -8.36 4.49
CA LEU A 105 2.61 -9.29 4.75
C LEU A 105 2.10 -10.73 4.96
N GLY A 106 0.97 -10.89 5.64
CA GLY A 106 0.35 -12.19 5.87
C GLY A 106 -0.06 -12.88 4.57
N SER A 107 -0.61 -12.13 3.62
CA SER A 107 -0.99 -12.60 2.28
C SER A 107 0.22 -13.08 1.49
N LEU A 108 1.30 -12.27 1.44
CA LEU A 108 2.55 -12.65 0.76
C LEU A 108 3.16 -13.92 1.32
N ALA A 109 3.20 -14.04 2.65
CA ALA A 109 3.81 -15.18 3.32
C ALA A 109 2.97 -16.46 3.23
N ASN A 110 1.67 -16.37 2.88
CA ASN A 110 0.74 -17.48 2.92
C ASN A 110 -0.01 -17.69 1.58
N SER A 111 0.69 -17.46 0.46
CA SER A 111 0.18 -17.71 -0.89
C SER A 111 -1.19 -17.06 -1.17
N GLY A 112 -1.37 -15.81 -0.73
CA GLY A 112 -2.58 -15.02 -0.95
C GLY A 112 -3.65 -15.12 0.13
N LYS A 113 -3.43 -15.91 1.20
CA LYS A 113 -4.38 -15.99 2.32
C LYS A 113 -4.20 -14.79 3.26
N ASP A 114 -5.26 -14.02 3.46
CA ASP A 114 -5.24 -12.92 4.42
C ASP A 114 -5.07 -13.45 5.85
N VAL A 115 -3.98 -13.07 6.53
CA VAL A 115 -3.65 -13.50 7.88
C VAL A 115 -3.60 -12.29 8.81
N TRP A 116 -4.35 -12.42 9.91
CA TRP A 116 -4.32 -11.54 11.07
C TRP A 116 -3.75 -12.31 12.26
N TRP A 117 -2.71 -11.76 12.88
CA TRP A 117 -2.03 -12.40 14.01
C TRP A 117 -2.70 -12.05 15.34
N ASN A 118 -2.78 -13.04 16.23
CA ASN A 118 -3.44 -12.88 17.51
C ASN A 118 -2.47 -12.32 18.57
N THR A 119 -2.87 -11.23 19.24
CA THR A 119 -2.08 -10.60 20.30
C THR A 119 -2.03 -11.42 21.60
N SER A 120 -2.82 -12.49 21.72
CA SER A 120 -2.72 -13.45 22.82
C SER A 120 -1.51 -14.37 22.72
N GLU A 121 -0.88 -14.47 21.55
CA GLU A 121 0.36 -15.22 21.38
C GLU A 121 1.53 -14.52 22.09
N PRO A 122 2.58 -15.26 22.52
CA PRO A 122 3.76 -14.66 23.14
C PRO A 122 4.37 -13.56 22.25
N PRO A 123 4.38 -12.28 22.67
CA PRO A 123 4.83 -11.17 21.84
C PRO A 123 6.26 -11.30 21.33
N GLU A 124 7.12 -11.97 22.10
CA GLU A 124 8.52 -12.20 21.76
C GLU A 124 8.67 -13.15 20.57
N LEU A 125 7.91 -14.26 20.55
CA LEU A 125 7.89 -15.21 19.43
C LEU A 125 7.24 -14.59 18.20
N LEU A 126 6.13 -13.88 18.40
CA LEU A 126 5.43 -13.23 17.31
C LEU A 126 6.29 -12.10 16.70
N GLY A 127 7.01 -11.33 17.52
CA GLY A 127 7.97 -10.33 17.04
C GLY A 127 9.09 -10.93 16.18
N GLN A 128 9.63 -12.09 16.57
CA GLN A 128 10.64 -12.82 15.80
C GLN A 128 10.07 -13.31 14.46
N LEU A 129 8.88 -13.94 14.49
CA LEU A 129 8.20 -14.40 13.28
C LEU A 129 7.95 -13.25 12.30
N ILE A 130 7.36 -12.13 12.77
CA ILE A 130 7.10 -10.98 11.90
C ILE A 130 8.41 -10.40 11.35
N THR A 131 9.48 -10.39 12.15
CA THR A 131 10.81 -9.94 11.68
C THR A 131 11.29 -10.80 10.53
N GLU A 132 11.21 -12.13 10.66
CA GLU A 132 11.58 -13.08 9.61
C GLU A 132 10.72 -12.88 8.36
N LEU A 133 9.39 -12.78 8.49
CA LEU A 133 8.50 -12.56 7.36
C LEU A 133 8.79 -11.22 6.65
N VAL A 134 9.09 -10.16 7.39
CA VAL A 134 9.51 -8.88 6.80
C VAL A 134 10.79 -9.03 5.99
N VAL A 135 11.78 -9.78 6.47
CA VAL A 135 13.03 -10.01 5.72
C VAL A 135 12.79 -10.87 4.48
N THR A 136 12.03 -11.95 4.62
CA THR A 136 11.86 -12.96 3.57
C THR A 136 10.90 -12.53 2.48
N PHE A 137 9.83 -11.79 2.82
CA PHE A 137 8.77 -11.42 1.88
C PHE A 137 8.55 -9.90 1.80
N GLY A 138 8.55 -9.21 2.95
CA GLY A 138 8.16 -7.81 3.00
C GLY A 138 9.11 -6.86 2.31
N LEU A 139 10.41 -6.93 2.63
CA LEU A 139 11.44 -6.10 2.01
C LEU A 139 11.64 -6.43 0.53
N PRO A 140 11.74 -7.71 0.10
CA PRO A 140 11.82 -8.05 -1.32
C PRO A 140 10.63 -7.54 -2.14
N PHE A 141 9.41 -7.60 -1.59
CA PHE A 141 8.23 -7.02 -2.24
C PHE A 141 8.37 -5.50 -2.43
N LEU A 142 8.77 -4.77 -1.39
CA LEU A 142 8.95 -3.32 -1.49
C LEU A 142 10.06 -2.97 -2.50
N GLU A 143 11.17 -3.68 -2.45
CA GLU A 143 12.35 -3.51 -3.32
C GLU A 143 12.09 -3.94 -4.77
N THR A 144 10.93 -4.52 -5.09
CA THR A 144 10.47 -4.70 -6.48
C THR A 144 10.09 -3.35 -7.12
N PHE A 145 9.87 -2.30 -6.31
CA PHE A 145 9.42 -0.99 -6.74
C PHE A 145 10.40 0.10 -6.28
N ASN A 146 11.68 0.04 -6.69
CA ASN A 146 12.68 1.05 -6.31
C ASN A 146 12.52 2.36 -7.08
N SER A 147 12.02 2.30 -8.30
CA SER A 147 11.85 3.45 -9.20
C SER A 147 10.48 3.47 -9.87
N TYR A 148 10.14 4.58 -10.53
CA TYR A 148 8.94 4.63 -11.38
C TYR A 148 9.03 3.66 -12.56
N SER A 149 10.23 3.44 -13.11
CA SER A 149 10.46 2.46 -14.16
C SER A 149 10.20 1.03 -13.68
N ASP A 150 10.58 0.67 -12.45
CA ASP A 150 10.28 -0.65 -11.90
C ASP A 150 8.78 -0.87 -11.73
N VAL A 151 8.04 0.16 -11.31
CA VAL A 151 6.56 0.11 -11.24
C VAL A 151 5.97 -0.16 -12.62
N LEU A 152 6.44 0.52 -13.67
CA LEU A 152 5.98 0.29 -15.04
C LEU A 152 6.37 -1.08 -15.56
N ASN A 153 7.60 -1.55 -15.28
CA ASN A 153 8.05 -2.89 -15.66
C ASN A 153 7.19 -3.98 -15.00
N TYR A 154 6.87 -3.81 -13.71
CA TYR A 154 5.98 -4.72 -13.01
C TYR A 154 4.59 -4.72 -13.66
N TYR A 155 4.02 -3.54 -13.94
CA TYR A 155 2.73 -3.42 -14.61
C TYR A 155 2.74 -4.07 -16.00
N ASP A 156 3.76 -3.83 -16.82
CA ASP A 156 3.87 -4.41 -18.16
C ASP A 156 3.96 -5.95 -18.12
N GLY A 157 4.60 -6.51 -17.09
CA GLY A 157 4.71 -7.97 -16.89
C GLY A 157 3.44 -8.64 -16.33
N HIS A 158 2.61 -7.93 -15.58
CA HIS A 158 1.48 -8.52 -14.83
C HIS A 158 0.10 -8.02 -15.27
N GLY A 159 0.02 -6.89 -15.96
CA GLY A 159 -1.23 -6.20 -16.36
C GLY A 159 -1.95 -5.47 -15.23
N THR A 160 -1.55 -5.67 -13.97
CA THR A 160 -2.08 -4.97 -12.79
C THR A 160 -0.97 -4.63 -11.80
N LEU A 161 -1.20 -3.60 -10.98
CA LEU A 161 -0.42 -3.31 -9.79
C LEU A 161 -1.06 -4.00 -8.57
N PRO A 162 -0.28 -4.41 -7.55
CA PRO A 162 -0.84 -4.98 -6.33
C PRO A 162 -1.91 -4.07 -5.72
N PHE A 163 -2.99 -4.66 -5.19
CA PHE A 163 -4.20 -4.01 -4.66
C PHE A 163 -5.13 -3.33 -5.70
N HIS A 164 -4.67 -3.08 -6.93
CA HIS A 164 -5.50 -2.46 -7.96
C HIS A 164 -6.12 -3.47 -8.92
N ASN A 165 -7.29 -3.09 -9.47
CA ASN A 165 -7.83 -3.74 -10.66
C ASN A 165 -7.16 -3.20 -11.93
N GLU A 166 -7.50 -3.78 -13.09
CA GLU A 166 -6.96 -3.37 -14.39
C GLU A 166 -7.12 -1.87 -14.66
N GLY A 167 -8.31 -1.30 -14.42
CA GLY A 167 -8.58 0.11 -14.67
C GLY A 167 -7.74 1.06 -13.82
N ARG A 168 -7.69 0.84 -12.49
CA ARG A 168 -6.89 1.67 -11.57
C ARG A 168 -5.39 1.50 -11.81
N SER A 169 -4.94 0.30 -12.13
CA SER A 169 -3.54 0.03 -12.49
C SER A 169 -3.15 0.80 -13.74
N SER A 170 -3.99 0.77 -14.78
CA SER A 170 -3.76 1.49 -16.03
C SER A 170 -3.74 3.00 -15.82
N LEU A 171 -4.63 3.53 -14.98
CA LEU A 171 -4.65 4.94 -14.61
C LEU A 171 -3.36 5.38 -13.89
N ALA A 172 -2.92 4.62 -12.88
CA ALA A 172 -1.68 4.90 -12.17
C ALA A 172 -0.47 4.85 -13.12
N ALA A 173 -0.37 3.81 -13.94
CA ALA A 173 0.69 3.67 -14.94
C ALA A 173 0.66 4.82 -15.97
N ALA A 174 -0.52 5.27 -16.40
CA ALA A 174 -0.65 6.42 -17.31
C ALA A 174 -0.07 7.70 -16.72
N ILE A 175 -0.31 7.96 -15.43
CA ILE A 175 0.23 9.13 -14.72
C ILE A 175 1.75 9.02 -14.56
N ILE A 176 2.27 7.82 -14.27
CA ILE A 176 3.72 7.59 -14.18
C ILE A 176 4.38 7.81 -15.54
N CYS A 177 3.85 7.24 -16.63
CA CYS A 177 4.33 7.50 -17.99
C CYS A 177 4.29 9.00 -18.32
N TYR A 178 3.23 9.71 -17.90
CA TYR A 178 3.18 11.16 -18.05
C TYR A 178 4.31 11.85 -17.27
N HIS A 179 4.53 11.47 -16.02
CA HIS A 179 5.58 12.03 -15.18
C HIS A 179 6.98 11.85 -15.80
N LEU A 180 7.23 10.69 -16.41
CA LEU A 180 8.48 10.35 -17.10
C LEU A 180 8.60 10.96 -18.52
N GLY A 181 7.58 11.66 -19.01
CA GLY A 181 7.57 12.26 -20.34
C GLY A 181 7.18 11.29 -21.49
N GLU A 182 6.78 10.07 -21.18
CA GLU A 182 6.33 9.06 -22.14
C GLU A 182 4.89 9.33 -22.61
N ARG A 183 4.68 10.44 -23.33
CA ARG A 183 3.34 10.96 -23.69
C ARG A 183 2.49 9.95 -24.46
N ALA A 184 3.06 9.25 -25.44
CA ALA A 184 2.33 8.27 -26.25
C ALA A 184 1.86 7.06 -25.42
N LYS A 185 2.74 6.50 -24.58
CA LYS A 185 2.39 5.38 -23.68
C LYS A 185 1.37 5.82 -22.63
N SER A 186 1.54 7.03 -22.09
CA SER A 186 0.59 7.64 -21.15
C SER A 186 -0.81 7.74 -21.74
N GLN A 187 -0.95 8.27 -22.97
CA GLN A 187 -2.23 8.40 -23.66
C GLN A 187 -2.91 7.03 -23.86
N ALA A 188 -2.17 6.04 -24.34
CA ALA A 188 -2.72 4.69 -24.54
C ALA A 188 -3.22 4.05 -23.23
N LEU A 189 -2.54 4.31 -22.12
CA LEU A 189 -2.95 3.77 -20.80
C LEU A 189 -4.16 4.51 -20.21
N PHE A 190 -4.31 5.81 -20.47
CA PHE A 190 -5.55 6.54 -20.14
C PHE A 190 -6.75 5.98 -20.91
N GLU A 191 -6.59 5.70 -22.21
CA GLU A 191 -7.62 5.07 -23.04
C GLU A 191 -7.97 3.68 -22.50
N ARG A 192 -6.97 2.86 -22.16
CA ARG A 192 -7.19 1.56 -21.52
C ARG A 192 -7.99 1.66 -20.21
N ALA A 193 -7.67 2.65 -19.37
CA ALA A 193 -8.41 2.88 -18.12
C ALA A 193 -9.87 3.29 -18.38
N ALA A 194 -10.11 4.14 -19.39
CA ALA A 194 -11.45 4.55 -19.81
C ALA A 194 -12.25 3.38 -20.41
N ASP A 195 -11.62 2.53 -21.21
CA ASP A 195 -12.25 1.34 -21.81
C ASP A 195 -12.65 0.31 -20.75
N TYR A 196 -11.81 0.11 -19.73
CA TYR A 196 -12.19 -0.69 -18.57
C TYR A 196 -13.48 -0.15 -17.90
N ALA A 197 -13.56 1.17 -17.72
CA ALA A 197 -14.71 1.82 -17.11
C ALA A 197 -15.99 1.61 -17.95
N THR A 198 -15.90 1.77 -19.27
CA THR A 198 -17.01 1.56 -20.20
C THR A 198 -17.49 0.10 -20.20
N ARG A 199 -16.56 -0.87 -20.27
CA ARG A 199 -16.91 -2.31 -20.23
C ARG A 199 -17.62 -2.71 -18.94
N GLY A 200 -17.23 -2.12 -17.81
CA GLY A 200 -17.85 -2.35 -16.50
C GLY A 200 -19.07 -1.47 -16.18
N ASN A 201 -19.48 -0.59 -17.10
CA ASN A 201 -20.51 0.44 -16.87
C ASN A 201 -20.23 1.31 -15.62
N HIS A 202 -18.96 1.62 -15.36
CA HIS A 202 -18.48 2.44 -14.23
C HIS A 202 -18.37 3.92 -14.63
N ILE A 203 -19.50 4.59 -14.81
CA ILE A 203 -19.58 5.99 -15.30
C ILE A 203 -18.72 6.94 -14.44
N GLU A 204 -18.81 6.84 -13.12
CA GLU A 204 -18.03 7.69 -12.20
C GLU A 204 -16.51 7.52 -12.37
N PHE A 205 -16.06 6.28 -12.61
CA PHE A 205 -14.63 6.02 -12.82
C PHE A 205 -14.17 6.53 -14.19
N HIS A 206 -14.99 6.41 -15.22
CA HIS A 206 -14.70 6.97 -16.53
C HIS A 206 -14.54 8.50 -16.48
N ASP A 207 -15.44 9.20 -15.81
CA ASP A 207 -15.37 10.65 -15.65
C ASP A 207 -14.16 11.07 -14.82
N TYR A 208 -13.85 10.30 -13.78
CA TYR A 208 -12.62 10.47 -13.00
C TYR A 208 -11.35 10.31 -13.85
N VAL A 209 -11.27 9.29 -14.72
CA VAL A 209 -10.12 9.09 -15.63
C VAL A 209 -9.93 10.33 -16.52
N ARG A 210 -11.02 10.86 -17.10
CA ARG A 210 -10.97 12.08 -17.93
C ARG A 210 -10.49 13.29 -17.14
N GLU A 211 -10.98 13.47 -15.92
CA GLU A 211 -10.54 14.56 -15.04
C GLU A 211 -9.03 14.48 -14.76
N ILE A 212 -8.54 13.30 -14.39
CA ILE A 212 -7.13 13.07 -14.08
C ILE A 212 -6.24 13.30 -15.31
N GLN A 213 -6.67 12.86 -16.50
CA GLN A 213 -5.96 13.12 -17.75
C GLN A 213 -5.84 14.62 -18.02
N GLN A 214 -6.92 15.39 -17.83
CA GLN A 214 -6.89 16.85 -17.99
C GLN A 214 -5.96 17.53 -16.97
N ARG A 215 -5.94 17.04 -15.72
CA ARG A 215 -5.02 17.56 -14.69
C ARG A 215 -3.56 17.30 -15.04
N CYS A 216 -3.24 16.15 -15.62
CA CYS A 216 -1.87 15.87 -16.10
C CYS A 216 -1.42 16.92 -17.12
N VAL A 217 -2.25 17.18 -18.14
CA VAL A 217 -1.95 18.19 -19.18
C VAL A 217 -1.71 19.57 -18.57
N LYS A 218 -2.61 20.04 -17.69
CA LYS A 218 -2.50 21.37 -17.07
C LYS A 218 -1.26 21.55 -16.20
N ASN A 219 -0.79 20.49 -15.54
CA ASN A 219 0.42 20.54 -14.69
C ASN A 219 1.72 20.43 -15.50
N GLY A 220 1.68 20.05 -16.77
CA GLY A 220 2.86 19.98 -17.65
C GLY A 220 3.15 21.27 -18.43
N ASP A 221 2.22 22.23 -18.43
CA ASP A 221 2.34 23.54 -19.10
C ASP A 221 2.83 24.66 -18.15
N ALA A 222 3.24 24.32 -16.93
CA ALA A 222 3.75 25.24 -15.89
C ALA A 222 5.24 24.96 -15.59
#